data_AF-A0A8I1QUQ3-F1
#
_entry.id   AF-A0A8I1QUQ3-F1
#
_cell.length_a   1.000
_cell.length_b   1.000
_cell.length_c   1.000
_cell.angle_alpha   90.00
_cell.angle_beta   90.00
_cell.angle_gamma   90.00
#
_symmetry.space_group_name_H-M   'P 1'
#
loop_
_entity.id
_entity.type
_entity.pdbx_description
1 polymer ?
#
loop_
_entity_poly.entity_id
_entity_poly.type
_entity_poly.pdbx_seq_one_letter_code
_entity_poly.pdbx_strand_id
1 'polypeptide(L)' 'VRDMTVDWLHRYNHQRPHESLGRIPPVEYRVKLFPNLYF' A
#
# COMPACT_ATOMS: atom_id res chain seq x y z
N VAL A 1 17.60 0.52 12.87
CA VAL A 1 16.71 1.55 12.29
C VAL A 1 16.24 1.18 10.89
N ARG A 2 17.13 0.85 9.94
CA ARG A 2 16.75 0.51 8.54
C ARG A 2 15.71 -0.62 8.44
N ASP A 3 15.87 -1.69 9.21
CA ASP A 3 14.93 -2.83 9.19
C ASP A 3 13.55 -2.45 9.73
N MET A 4 13.50 -1.60 10.75
CA MET A 4 12.24 -1.08 11.28
C MET A 4 11.52 -0.20 10.25
N THR A 5 12.27 0.60 9.48
CA THR A 5 11.70 1.42 8.40
C THR A 5 11.17 0.56 7.26
N VAL A 6 11.89 -0.51 6.89
CA VAL A 6 11.44 -1.46 5.86
C VAL A 6 10.18 -2.19 6.29
N ASP A 7 10.14 -2.71 7.51
CA ASP A 7 8.94 -3.33 8.08
C ASP A 7 7.76 -2.36 8.13
N TRP A 8 7.99 -1.14 8.63
CA TRP A 8 6.95 -0.11 8.68
C TRP A 8 6.39 0.21 7.29
N LEU A 9 7.27 0.38 6.30
CA LEU A 9 6.87 0.70 4.92
C LEU A 9 6.08 -0.44 4.30
N HIS A 10 6.50 -1.69 4.52
CA HIS A 10 5.78 -2.86 4.05
C HIS A 10 4.38 -2.92 4.66
N ARG A 11 4.26 -2.76 5.99
CA ARG A 11 2.95 -2.75 6.65
C ARG A 11 2.06 -1.60 6.19
N TYR A 12 2.62 -0.41 6.01
CA TYR A 12 1.87 0.74 5.50
C TYR A 12 1.30 0.47 4.11
N ASN A 13 2.12 0.01 3.17
CA ASN A 13 1.70 -0.15 1.77
C ASN A 13 0.82 -1.39 1.53
N HIS A 14 1.01 -2.46 2.30
CA HIS A 14 0.39 -3.77 2.02
C HIS A 14 -0.69 -4.19 3.02
N GLN A 15 -0.72 -3.63 4.23
CA GLN A 15 -1.55 -4.17 5.31
C GLN A 15 -2.48 -3.15 5.96
N ARG A 16 -2.15 -1.85 5.90
CA ARG A 16 -2.94 -0.82 6.58
C ARG A 16 -4.04 -0.30 5.66
N PRO A 17 -5.34 -0.55 5.96
CA PRO A 17 -6.42 0.06 5.23
C PRO A 17 -6.55 1.55 5.59
N HIS A 18 -6.87 2.36 4.60
CA HIS A 18 -7.09 3.80 4.78
C HIS A 18 -8.50 4.18 4.35
N GLU A 19 -9.22 4.93 5.17
CA GLU A 19 -10.61 5.33 4.90
C GLU A 19 -10.74 6.17 3.62
N SER A 20 -9.80 7.08 3.38
CA SER A 20 -9.71 7.89 2.17
C SER A 20 -9.52 7.07 0.88
N LEU A 21 -9.03 5.83 0.99
CA LEU A 21 -8.84 4.91 -0.13
C LEU A 21 -10.01 3.92 -0.28
N GLY A 22 -11.09 4.08 0.49
CA GLY A 22 -12.19 3.12 0.52
C GLY A 22 -11.90 1.90 1.40
N ARG A 23 -11.11 2.09 2.47
CA ARG A 23 -10.73 1.06 3.45
C ARG A 23 -9.89 -0.08 2.87
N ILE A 24 -9.04 0.21 1.89
CA ILE A 24 -8.05 -0.73 1.33
C ILE A 24 -6.61 -0.20 1.51
N PRO A 25 -5.58 -1.06 1.44
CA PRO A 25 -4.19 -0.65 1.45
C PRO A 25 -3.77 0.13 0.18
N PRO A 26 -2.69 0.94 0.26
CA PRO A 26 -2.20 1.73 -0.87
C PRO A 26 -1.89 0.91 -2.13
N VAL A 27 -1.33 -0.30 -1.97
CA VAL A 27 -1.00 -1.16 -3.13
C VAL A 27 -2.25 -1.59 -3.90
N GLU A 28 -3.32 -1.95 -3.19
CA GLU A 28 -4.58 -2.34 -3.82
C GLU A 28 -5.27 -1.15 -4.51
N TYR A 29 -5.24 0.01 -3.86
CA TYR A 29 -5.77 1.25 -4.44
C TYR A 29 -5.08 1.58 -5.77
N ARG A 30 -3.75 1.44 -5.82
CA ARG A 30 -2.96 1.64 -7.04
C ARG A 30 -3.38 0.68 -8.17
N VAL A 31 -3.57 -0.61 -7.85
CA VAL A 31 -4.03 -1.61 -8.85
C VAL A 31 -5.43 -1.27 -9.37
N LYS A 32 -6.35 -0.82 -8.50
CA LYS A 32 -7.70 -0.43 -8.90
C LYS A 32 -7.70 0.79 -9.82
N LEU A 33 -6.87 1.79 -9.55
CA LEU A 33 -6.78 2.99 -10.38
C LEU A 33 -6.04 2.76 -11.70
N PHE A 34 -5.02 1.91 -11.67
CA PHE A 34 -4.09 1.71 -12.79
C PHE A 34 -3.88 0.22 -13.08
N PRO A 35 -4.91 -0.51 -13.54
CA PRO A 35 -4.85 -1.96 -13.71
C PRO A 35 -3.81 -2.43 -14.75
N ASN A 36 -3.41 -1.55 -15.67
CA ASN A 36 -2.44 -1.86 -16.73
C ASN A 36 -1.03 -1.33 -16.44
N LEU A 37 -0.79 -0.81 -15.23
CA LEU A 37 0.51 -0.26 -14.85
C LEU A 37 1.33 -1.34 -14.15
N TYR A 38 1.89 -2.24 -14.96
CA TYR A 38 2.78 -3.30 -14.51
C TYR A 38 4.20 -2.74 -14.29
N PHE A 39 4.80 -3.03 -13.13
CA PHE A 39 6.22 -2.79 -12.81
C PHE A 39 6.86 -4.10 -12.37
#